data_AF-A0AAV4AMJ6-F1
#
_entry.id   AF-A0AAV4AMJ6-F1
#
_cell.length_a   1.000
_cell.length_b   1.000
_cell.length_c   1.000
_cell.angle_alpha   90.00
_cell.angle_beta   90.00
_cell.angle_gamma   90.00
#
_symmetry.space_group_name_H-M   'P 1'
#
loop_
_entity.id
_entity.type
_entity.pdbx_description
1 polymer ?
#
loop_
_entity_poly.entity_id
_entity_poly.type
_entity_poly.pdbx_seq_one_letter_code
_entity_poly.pdbx_strand_id
1 'polypeptide(L)'
;MASTGGSIFAGRLRSGSEKYGAVDADGNKVEVETREDEEQNVKLQQTIDLLLAAGYFRARIKGLSPFDKVVGGMTWCITTCNFDVDVDLLFQENSTIGQKIALTESIVAVLPRMKCPHRIEPHQIQGLDFIHIFPVVQWLVKRAIETREEMGDYIRSYSISQFSKHHKMPEDEAFDVMKQKAINTVLNVKEVYGPQRRYRRHDADKLRDEETRVQSTLLEYGRQYGISRVDKEEKESDKAAKKKAIAAGLAKETDEEDERAEEERIQALMSSMSAMGSNEGKVTASAVGSIVGMRSQEIQQMASEYAQKQAEIEQMDKQEKQGGVQQHKRLTGALKKQIELQQGKLDELQSKHKELHTTYLETQKQLKEVQEFSKQIDEEMEQLTEIESGANQGIIQKLRSLVAMNENLKKQEQEFKAHCKEEMTRLKGNIEKLKEEGDEVDSEDKARVNLIDKQYAADKEKLHKIRLLLAKKNREIAGLQRKIDEVPSRAELSQYQRRFLELYNQVASKHTETKQFFTLYNTLEDTKTYLNKEVNFLNSIHDNFQQAMNSIANKEAFLKQFEQIVESVKQNKAKAEKKRQEEKMKRDQLGDQHLDLIEKQRLYFKTVKDFKEECRKNEILLSKLRAQ
;
A
#
# COMPACT_ATOMS: atom_id res chain seq x y z
N MET A 1 -4.52 -6.20 62.68
CA MET A 1 -5.70 -6.91 62.13
C MET A 1 -5.41 -7.20 60.67
N ALA A 2 -4.99 -8.43 60.38
CA ALA A 2 -5.78 -9.46 59.68
C ALA A 2 -5.63 -9.32 58.15
N SER A 3 -5.29 -10.35 57.37
CA SER A 3 -4.88 -11.73 57.61
C SER A 3 -4.28 -12.23 56.30
N THR A 4 -3.12 -12.88 56.38
CA THR A 4 -2.52 -13.69 55.33
C THR A 4 -3.30 -15.01 55.17
N GLY A 5 -3.59 -15.39 53.92
CA GLY A 5 -4.16 -16.69 53.57
C GLY A 5 -3.36 -17.30 52.43
N GLY A 6 -2.58 -18.33 52.74
CA GLY A 6 -1.74 -19.06 51.79
C GLY A 6 -2.45 -20.22 51.08
N SER A 7 -1.80 -20.72 50.04
CA SER A 7 -1.99 -22.04 49.41
C SER A 7 -0.57 -22.57 49.20
N ILE A 8 0.01 -23.45 50.02
CA ILE A 8 -0.27 -24.89 50.27
C ILE A 8 -0.47 -25.67 48.98
N PHE A 9 0.59 -25.80 48.16
CA PHE A 9 0.93 -27.02 47.40
C PHE A 9 2.34 -26.87 46.80
N ALA A 10 3.36 -26.81 47.67
CA ALA A 10 4.75 -27.09 47.27
C ALA A 10 5.00 -28.59 47.48
N GLY A 11 5.24 -29.30 46.38
CA GLY A 11 5.45 -30.74 46.37
C GLY A 11 6.61 -31.17 47.27
N ARG A 12 6.32 -32.10 48.19
CA ARG A 12 7.31 -32.88 48.94
C ARG A 12 8.31 -33.52 47.97
N LEU A 13 9.59 -33.11 48.01
CA LEU A 13 10.67 -34.01 47.61
C LEU A 13 10.78 -35.11 48.69
N ARG A 14 10.66 -36.36 48.25
CA ARG A 14 10.87 -37.54 49.09
C ARG A 14 12.33 -37.56 49.57
N SER A 15 12.50 -37.50 50.88
CA SER A 15 13.71 -37.93 51.58
C SER A 15 13.95 -39.42 51.30
N GLY A 16 15.08 -39.74 50.68
CA GLY A 16 15.41 -41.11 50.32
C GLY A 16 16.60 -41.24 49.39
N SER A 17 17.77 -40.73 49.78
CA SER A 17 19.09 -41.25 49.37
C SER A 17 20.23 -40.51 50.10
N GLU A 18 20.22 -40.49 51.44
CA GLU A 18 21.41 -40.16 52.23
C GLU A 18 21.92 -41.46 52.87
N LYS A 19 22.60 -42.29 52.09
CA LYS A 19 23.47 -43.34 52.61
C LYS A 19 24.75 -43.26 51.79
N TYR A 20 25.90 -43.27 52.47
CA TYR A 20 27.28 -43.08 51.94
C TYR A 20 27.79 -41.63 51.87
N GLY A 21 27.82 -40.94 53.00
CA GLY A 21 28.82 -39.88 53.24
C GLY A 21 29.97 -40.50 54.04
N ALA A 22 31.21 -40.45 53.52
CA ALA A 22 32.39 -40.91 54.27
C ALA A 22 32.64 -39.97 55.45
N VAL A 23 32.87 -40.54 56.63
CA VAL A 23 33.10 -39.83 57.89
C VAL A 23 34.56 -40.09 58.30
N ASP A 24 35.26 -39.07 58.76
CA ASP A 24 36.61 -39.21 59.31
C ASP A 24 36.59 -39.82 60.73
N ALA A 25 37.77 -40.17 61.27
CA ALA A 25 37.92 -40.89 62.53
C ALA A 25 37.40 -40.15 63.78
N ASP A 26 37.10 -38.85 63.67
CA ASP A 26 36.57 -38.00 64.74
C ASP A 26 35.09 -37.63 64.52
N GLY A 27 34.41 -38.23 63.53
CA GLY A 27 32.95 -38.19 63.42
C GLY A 27 32.37 -36.94 62.76
N ASN A 28 33.16 -36.17 62.02
CA ASN A 28 32.66 -35.00 61.28
C ASN A 28 32.34 -35.35 59.81
N LYS A 29 31.26 -34.75 59.28
CA LYS A 29 30.92 -34.86 57.86
C LYS A 29 31.98 -34.13 57.03
N VAL A 30 32.72 -34.86 56.20
CA VAL A 30 33.61 -34.26 55.21
C VAL A 30 32.74 -33.63 54.11
N GLU A 31 32.67 -32.30 54.09
CA GLU A 31 32.21 -31.57 52.90
C GLU A 31 33.26 -31.77 51.80
N VAL A 32 32.89 -32.52 50.76
CA VAL A 32 33.71 -32.58 49.54
C VAL A 32 33.58 -31.22 48.86
N GLU A 33 34.57 -30.34 49.08
CA GLU A 33 34.75 -29.12 48.29
C GLU A 33 34.93 -29.50 46.83
N THR A 34 33.86 -29.41 46.04
CA THR A 34 33.98 -29.32 44.59
C THR A 34 34.63 -27.97 44.28
N ARG A 35 35.95 -27.97 44.02
CA ARG A 35 36.63 -26.87 43.32
C ARG A 35 35.85 -26.58 42.04
N GLU A 36 35.09 -25.49 42.02
CA GLU A 36 34.61 -24.91 40.77
C GLU A 36 35.83 -24.28 40.10
N ASP A 37 36.31 -24.89 39.01
CA ASP A 37 37.44 -24.38 38.26
C ASP A 37 37.09 -22.98 37.68
N GLU A 38 37.72 -21.92 38.18
CA GLU A 38 37.50 -20.54 37.73
C GLU A 38 37.67 -20.39 36.20
N GLU A 39 38.55 -21.19 35.60
CA GLU A 39 38.79 -21.25 34.16
C GLU A 39 37.56 -21.71 33.36
N GLN A 40 36.77 -22.65 33.89
CA GLN A 40 35.55 -23.15 33.25
C GLN A 40 34.46 -22.07 33.22
N ASN A 41 34.33 -21.28 34.30
CA ASN A 41 33.38 -20.17 34.38
C ASN A 41 33.74 -19.03 33.41
N VAL A 42 35.03 -18.72 33.25
CA VAL A 42 35.50 -17.75 32.25
C VAL A 42 35.15 -18.24 30.83
N LYS A 43 35.36 -19.53 30.54
CA LYS A 43 35.03 -20.12 29.22
C LYS A 43 33.53 -20.19 28.95
N LEU A 44 32.72 -20.46 29.96
CA LEU A 44 31.26 -20.38 29.86
C LEU A 44 30.83 -18.96 29.46
N GLN A 45 31.36 -17.94 30.13
CA GLN A 45 31.00 -16.55 29.84
C GLN A 45 31.39 -16.16 28.41
N GLN A 46 32.61 -16.53 27.97
CA GLN A 46 33.06 -16.32 26.59
C GLN A 46 32.16 -17.05 25.56
N THR A 47 31.70 -18.26 25.88
CA THR A 47 30.78 -19.03 25.05
C THR A 47 29.42 -18.33 24.92
N ILE A 48 28.89 -17.81 26.04
CA ILE A 48 27.63 -17.05 26.06
C ILE A 48 27.77 -15.77 25.24
N ASP A 49 28.86 -15.02 25.39
CA ASP A 49 29.08 -13.77 24.66
C ASP A 49 29.19 -14.01 23.15
N LEU A 50 29.86 -15.08 22.71
CA LEU A 50 29.90 -15.49 21.30
C LEU A 50 28.52 -15.86 20.74
N LEU A 51 27.73 -16.62 21.50
CA LEU A 51 26.35 -16.97 21.09
C LEU A 51 25.45 -15.74 21.02
N LEU A 52 25.62 -14.79 21.94
CA LEU A 52 24.88 -13.51 21.92
C LEU A 52 25.27 -12.67 20.70
N ALA A 53 26.56 -12.57 20.38
CA ALA A 53 27.05 -11.88 19.20
C ALA A 53 26.52 -12.51 17.89
N ALA A 54 26.35 -13.84 17.87
CA ALA A 54 25.77 -14.56 16.75
C ALA A 54 24.26 -14.31 16.56
N GLY A 55 23.56 -13.85 17.60
CA GLY A 55 22.12 -13.58 17.59
C GLY A 55 21.26 -14.55 18.42
N TYR A 56 21.87 -15.42 19.24
CA TYR A 56 21.15 -16.32 20.14
C TYR A 56 20.88 -15.66 21.50
N PHE A 57 19.80 -14.87 21.59
CA PHE A 57 19.47 -14.07 22.78
C PHE A 57 19.03 -14.90 24.00
N ARG A 58 18.62 -16.16 23.81
CA ARG A 58 18.21 -17.06 24.91
C ARG A 58 19.33 -17.33 25.92
N ALA A 59 20.59 -17.20 25.51
CA ALA A 59 21.73 -17.33 26.42
C ALA A 59 21.75 -16.26 27.54
N ARG A 60 21.06 -15.12 27.38
CA ARG A 60 20.98 -14.03 28.37
C ARG A 60 20.01 -14.29 29.53
N ILE A 61 19.12 -15.29 29.41
CA ILE A 61 18.07 -15.54 30.40
C ILE A 61 18.71 -16.04 31.71
N LYS A 62 18.55 -15.28 32.80
CA LYS A 62 19.18 -15.57 34.11
C LYS A 62 18.65 -16.84 34.80
N GLY A 63 17.47 -17.34 34.41
CA GLY A 63 16.85 -18.55 34.97
C GLY A 63 17.15 -19.85 34.22
N LEU A 64 17.96 -19.82 33.16
CA LEU A 64 18.28 -21.01 32.36
C LEU A 64 19.60 -21.65 32.81
N SER A 65 19.67 -22.98 32.87
CA SER A 65 20.89 -23.69 33.28
C SER A 65 22.05 -23.45 32.28
N PRO A 66 23.32 -23.46 32.72
CA PRO A 66 24.47 -23.36 31.81
C PRO A 66 24.44 -24.39 30.67
N PHE A 67 24.02 -25.63 30.98
CA PHE A 67 23.81 -26.69 29.99
C PHE A 67 22.81 -26.25 28.91
N ASP A 68 21.64 -25.79 29.33
CA ASP A 68 20.54 -25.43 28.41
C ASP A 68 20.90 -24.20 27.55
N LYS A 69 21.70 -23.26 28.09
CA LYS A 69 22.22 -22.11 27.33
C LYS A 69 23.15 -22.56 26.20
N VAL A 70 24.10 -23.44 26.51
CA VAL A 70 25.13 -23.87 25.57
C VAL A 70 24.58 -24.88 24.56
N VAL A 71 23.86 -25.90 25.02
CA VAL A 71 23.26 -26.94 24.15
C VAL A 71 22.16 -26.36 23.27
N GLY A 72 21.33 -25.45 23.80
CA GLY A 72 20.37 -24.70 23.00
C GLY A 72 21.06 -23.82 21.95
N GLY A 73 22.19 -23.19 22.31
CA GLY A 73 23.01 -22.42 21.39
C GLY A 73 23.63 -23.26 20.27
N MET A 74 24.20 -24.42 20.59
CA MET A 74 24.75 -25.37 19.61
C MET A 74 23.66 -25.86 18.64
N THR A 75 22.50 -26.21 19.18
CA THR A 75 21.33 -26.64 18.38
C THR A 75 20.85 -25.52 17.45
N TRP A 76 20.79 -24.29 17.93
CA TRP A 76 20.43 -23.12 17.12
C TRP A 76 21.45 -22.86 16.00
N CYS A 77 22.76 -22.98 16.28
CA CYS A 77 23.77 -22.84 15.24
C CYS A 77 23.64 -23.92 14.16
N ILE A 78 23.38 -25.18 14.54
CA ILE A 78 23.20 -26.30 13.60
C ILE A 78 21.98 -26.09 12.71
N THR A 79 20.83 -25.70 13.29
CA THR A 79 19.60 -25.44 12.53
C THR A 79 19.74 -24.24 11.60
N THR A 80 20.47 -23.21 12.02
CA THR A 80 20.76 -22.01 11.19
C THR A 80 21.62 -22.34 9.98
N CYS A 81 22.49 -23.35 10.06
CA CYS A 81 23.33 -23.78 8.93
C CYS A 81 22.56 -24.52 7.82
N ASN A 82 21.23 -24.72 7.95
CA ASN A 82 20.35 -25.35 6.97
C ASN A 82 20.91 -26.67 6.40
N PHE A 83 21.59 -27.45 7.26
CA PHE A 83 22.11 -28.75 6.90
C PHE A 83 20.98 -29.78 7.05
N ASP A 84 20.85 -30.70 6.10
CA ASP A 84 19.83 -31.74 6.13
C ASP A 84 20.20 -32.75 7.23
N VAL A 85 19.60 -32.58 8.40
CA VAL A 85 19.87 -33.37 9.59
C VAL A 85 18.66 -34.26 9.83
N ASP A 86 18.78 -35.54 9.48
CA ASP A 86 17.85 -36.64 9.82
C ASP A 86 17.80 -36.94 11.34
N VAL A 87 18.01 -35.93 12.19
CA VAL A 87 18.07 -36.07 13.65
C VAL A 87 17.24 -34.96 14.27
N ASP A 88 16.27 -35.36 15.08
CA ASP A 88 15.27 -34.47 15.66
C ASP A 88 15.89 -33.61 16.77
N LEU A 89 16.41 -32.43 16.41
CA LEU A 89 17.02 -31.47 17.32
C LEU A 89 15.95 -30.59 18.02
N LEU A 90 14.91 -31.23 18.56
CA LEU A 90 13.87 -30.56 19.33
C LEU A 90 14.38 -30.26 20.75
N PHE A 91 14.91 -29.04 20.94
CA PHE A 91 15.25 -28.55 22.26
C PHE A 91 13.98 -28.24 23.08
N GLN A 92 13.79 -28.93 24.20
CA GLN A 92 12.73 -28.66 25.18
C GLN A 92 13.34 -28.18 26.51
N GLU A 93 12.87 -27.04 27.01
CA GLU A 93 13.29 -26.49 28.31
C GLU A 93 12.83 -27.43 29.45
N ASN A 94 13.72 -27.74 30.40
CA ASN A 94 13.51 -28.74 31.47
C ASN A 94 13.38 -30.20 31.00
N SER A 95 14.11 -30.58 29.95
CA SER A 95 14.21 -31.97 29.48
C SER A 95 14.69 -32.93 30.57
N THR A 96 14.12 -34.14 30.59
CA THR A 96 14.57 -35.24 31.48
C THR A 96 16.03 -35.61 31.19
N ILE A 97 16.75 -36.15 32.18
CA ILE A 97 18.18 -36.49 32.04
C ILE A 97 18.44 -37.39 30.80
N GLY A 98 17.52 -38.31 30.49
CA GLY A 98 17.61 -39.18 29.31
C GLY A 98 17.42 -38.44 27.98
N GLN A 99 16.54 -37.43 27.94
CA GLN A 99 16.39 -36.57 26.76
C GLN A 99 17.61 -35.66 26.56
N LYS A 100 18.21 -35.18 27.66
CA LYS A 100 19.46 -34.40 27.60
C LYS A 100 20.62 -35.22 27.03
N ILE A 101 20.72 -36.49 27.42
CA ILE A 101 21.72 -37.44 26.88
C ILE A 101 21.48 -37.73 25.40
N ALA A 102 20.24 -38.04 25.01
CA ALA A 102 19.91 -38.30 23.61
C ALA A 102 20.18 -37.08 22.71
N LEU A 103 19.93 -35.87 23.22
CA LEU A 103 20.21 -34.62 22.49
C LEU A 103 21.72 -34.37 22.34
N THR A 104 22.53 -34.60 23.39
CA THR A 104 23.99 -34.42 23.29
C THR A 104 24.62 -35.45 22.37
N GLU A 105 24.18 -36.71 22.40
CA GLU A 105 24.59 -37.74 21.44
C GLU A 105 24.22 -37.37 20.00
N SER A 106 23.02 -36.84 19.80
CA SER A 106 22.54 -36.34 18.50
C SER A 106 23.41 -35.21 17.96
N ILE A 107 23.75 -34.23 18.80
CA ILE A 107 24.64 -33.11 18.43
C ILE A 107 26.03 -33.63 18.06
N VAL A 108 26.60 -34.53 18.88
CA VAL A 108 27.92 -35.13 18.61
C VAL A 108 27.93 -35.92 17.30
N ALA A 109 26.83 -36.59 16.94
CA ALA A 109 26.70 -37.31 15.68
C ALA A 109 26.64 -36.38 14.45
N VAL A 110 26.14 -35.15 14.61
CA VAL A 110 26.00 -34.16 13.52
C VAL A 110 27.30 -33.42 13.24
N LEU A 111 28.12 -33.15 14.26
CA LEU A 111 29.37 -32.38 14.12
C LEU A 111 30.36 -32.94 13.07
N PRO A 112 30.61 -34.27 12.98
CA PRO A 112 31.42 -34.86 11.91
C PRO A 112 30.81 -34.69 10.52
N ARG A 113 29.47 -34.76 10.40
CA ARG A 113 28.77 -34.58 9.11
C ARG A 113 28.93 -33.15 8.57
N MET A 114 28.97 -32.17 9.47
CA MET A 114 29.25 -30.77 9.12
C MET A 114 30.75 -30.47 8.89
N LYS A 115 31.63 -31.47 9.01
CA LYS A 115 33.09 -31.34 8.90
C LYS A 115 33.69 -30.40 9.97
N CYS A 116 33.18 -30.47 11.20
CA CYS A 116 33.80 -29.77 12.32
C CYS A 116 35.20 -30.37 12.63
N PRO A 117 36.26 -29.56 12.75
CA PRO A 117 37.62 -30.04 13.03
C PRO A 117 37.83 -30.44 14.50
N HIS A 118 36.95 -30.01 15.41
CA HIS A 118 37.04 -30.28 16.83
C HIS A 118 36.17 -31.48 17.22
N ARG A 119 36.76 -32.48 17.87
CA ARG A 119 36.06 -33.66 18.39
C ARG A 119 35.61 -33.41 19.82
N ILE A 120 34.37 -33.80 20.12
CA ILE A 120 33.77 -33.68 21.45
C ILE A 120 32.94 -34.93 21.73
N GLU A 121 32.99 -35.41 22.96
CA GLU A 121 32.23 -36.57 23.41
C GLU A 121 30.96 -36.16 24.17
N PRO A 122 29.89 -36.99 24.17
CA PRO A 122 28.63 -36.65 24.85
C PRO A 122 28.80 -36.36 26.35
N HIS A 123 29.71 -37.08 27.01
CA HIS A 123 30.00 -36.89 28.43
C HIS A 123 30.64 -35.52 28.73
N GLN A 124 31.37 -34.92 27.78
CA GLN A 124 32.01 -33.61 27.96
C GLN A 124 30.97 -32.49 27.94
N ILE A 125 29.92 -32.64 27.11
CA ILE A 125 28.80 -31.69 27.05
C ILE A 125 27.91 -31.83 28.30
N GLN A 126 27.66 -33.06 28.74
CA GLN A 126 26.89 -33.32 29.97
C GLN A 126 27.65 -32.91 31.23
N GLY A 127 28.97 -33.12 31.25
CA GLY A 127 29.88 -32.75 32.33
C GLY A 127 30.24 -31.28 32.41
N LEU A 128 29.65 -30.43 31.55
CA LEU A 128 29.89 -28.98 31.50
C LEU A 128 31.36 -28.59 31.31
N ASP A 129 32.08 -29.33 30.46
CA ASP A 129 33.47 -29.04 30.14
C ASP A 129 33.58 -27.94 29.07
N PHE A 130 33.41 -26.68 29.50
CA PHE A 130 33.42 -25.51 28.64
C PHE A 130 34.75 -25.26 27.94
N ILE A 131 35.87 -25.77 28.45
CA ILE A 131 37.18 -25.69 27.78
C ILE A 131 37.14 -26.39 26.43
N HIS A 132 36.55 -27.60 26.37
CA HIS A 132 36.44 -28.37 25.13
C HIS A 132 35.21 -28.01 24.30
N ILE A 133 34.13 -27.51 24.93
CA ILE A 133 32.94 -27.04 24.22
C ILE A 133 33.21 -25.72 23.47
N PHE A 134 34.00 -24.82 24.05
CA PHE A 134 34.22 -23.48 23.50
C PHE A 134 34.73 -23.47 22.04
N PRO A 135 35.77 -24.24 21.64
CA PRO A 135 36.23 -24.30 20.25
C PRO A 135 35.16 -24.79 19.28
N VAL A 136 34.32 -25.74 19.70
CA VAL A 136 33.22 -26.27 18.89
C VAL A 136 32.17 -25.18 18.66
N VAL A 137 31.79 -24.45 19.73
CA VAL A 137 30.83 -23.34 19.63
C VAL A 137 31.38 -22.20 18.79
N GLN A 138 32.67 -21.85 18.94
CA GLN A 138 33.31 -20.81 18.13
C GLN A 138 33.26 -21.15 16.64
N TRP A 139 33.53 -22.41 16.28
CA TRP A 139 33.44 -22.89 14.91
C TRP A 139 32.01 -22.87 14.39
N LEU A 140 31.04 -23.36 15.18
CA LEU A 140 29.62 -23.37 14.83
C LEU A 140 29.07 -21.95 14.62
N VAL A 141 29.44 -21.01 15.48
CA VAL A 141 29.05 -19.59 15.37
C VAL A 141 29.62 -18.98 14.09
N LYS A 142 30.90 -19.21 13.79
CA LYS A 142 31.52 -18.73 12.56
C LYS A 142 30.78 -19.26 11.33
N ARG A 143 30.50 -20.56 11.30
CA ARG A 143 29.78 -21.21 10.20
C ARG A 143 28.33 -20.71 10.07
N ALA A 144 27.65 -20.48 11.18
CA ALA A 144 26.28 -19.96 11.19
C ALA A 144 26.23 -18.52 10.64
N ILE A 145 27.23 -17.69 10.93
CA ILE A 145 27.33 -16.32 10.37
C ILE A 145 27.60 -16.37 8.86
N GLU A 146 28.56 -17.16 8.41
CA GLU A 146 28.86 -17.34 6.97
C GLU A 146 27.61 -17.80 6.19
N THR A 147 26.90 -18.81 6.70
CA THR A 147 25.68 -19.33 6.05
C THR A 147 24.55 -18.29 6.04
N ARG A 148 24.47 -17.45 7.08
CA ARG A 148 23.48 -16.36 7.16
C ARG A 148 23.80 -15.22 6.20
N GLU A 149 25.08 -14.92 5.94
CA GLU A 149 25.48 -13.96 4.92
C GLU A 149 25.13 -14.49 3.51
N GLU A 150 25.40 -15.77 3.24
CA GLU A 150 25.08 -16.40 1.94
C GLU A 150 23.56 -16.51 1.69
N MET A 151 22.79 -16.90 2.70
CA MET A 151 21.35 -17.17 2.57
C MET A 151 20.47 -15.96 2.94
N GLY A 152 21.06 -14.90 3.50
CA GLY A 152 20.34 -13.76 4.07
C GLY A 152 19.48 -13.02 3.05
N ASP A 153 20.02 -12.79 1.85
CA ASP A 153 19.30 -12.14 0.76
C ASP A 153 18.15 -13.01 0.23
N TYR A 154 18.36 -14.33 0.17
CA TYR A 154 17.31 -15.28 -0.22
C TYR A 154 16.19 -15.32 0.81
N ILE A 155 16.50 -15.44 2.10
CA ILE A 155 15.50 -15.44 3.17
C ILE A 155 14.75 -14.12 3.22
N ARG A 156 15.44 -12.98 3.04
CA ARG A 156 14.83 -11.65 2.99
C ARG A 156 13.87 -11.52 1.81
N SER A 157 14.32 -11.87 0.60
CA SER A 157 13.47 -11.82 -0.61
C SER A 157 12.28 -12.78 -0.52
N TYR A 158 12.47 -13.99 0.02
CA TYR A 158 11.39 -14.93 0.29
C TYR A 158 10.40 -14.38 1.32
N SER A 159 10.87 -13.77 2.41
CA SER A 159 10.02 -13.16 3.45
C SER A 159 9.22 -11.99 2.89
N ILE A 160 9.84 -11.12 2.09
CA ILE A 160 9.17 -10.02 1.38
C ILE A 160 8.12 -10.59 0.43
N SER A 161 8.44 -11.65 -0.32
CA SER A 161 7.49 -12.31 -1.22
C SER A 161 6.28 -12.87 -0.44
N GLN A 162 6.50 -13.59 0.65
CA GLN A 162 5.40 -14.14 1.47
C GLN A 162 4.56 -13.04 2.12
N PHE A 163 5.18 -11.96 2.57
CA PHE A 163 4.47 -10.80 3.11
C PHE A 163 3.61 -10.13 2.03
N SER A 164 4.20 -9.83 0.87
CA SER A 164 3.53 -9.15 -0.25
C SER A 164 2.33 -9.90 -0.84
N LYS A 165 2.21 -11.22 -0.61
CA LYS A 165 1.04 -12.01 -1.02
C LYS A 165 -0.23 -11.68 -0.24
N HIS A 166 -0.09 -11.34 1.04
CA HIS A 166 -1.22 -11.18 1.95
C HIS A 166 -1.35 -9.77 2.52
N HIS A 167 -0.28 -8.99 2.47
CA HIS A 167 -0.21 -7.66 3.08
C HIS A 167 0.50 -6.68 2.14
N LYS A 168 0.00 -5.45 2.09
CA LYS A 168 0.63 -4.31 1.42
C LYS A 168 1.05 -3.30 2.48
N MET A 169 2.20 -2.65 2.28
CA MET A 169 2.58 -1.53 3.14
C MET A 169 1.81 -0.25 2.74
N PRO A 170 1.57 0.68 3.68
CA PRO A 170 1.00 1.99 3.35
C PRO A 170 1.80 2.77 2.31
N GLU A 171 3.12 2.58 2.27
CA GLU A 171 4.01 3.16 1.25
C GLU A 171 3.74 2.55 -0.15
N ASP A 172 3.45 1.25 -0.22
CA ASP A 172 3.11 0.58 -1.48
C ASP A 172 1.76 1.05 -2.03
N GLU A 173 0.77 1.27 -1.16
CA GLU A 173 -0.53 1.82 -1.56
C GLU A 173 -0.41 3.27 -2.05
N ALA A 174 0.38 4.09 -1.36
CA ALA A 174 0.68 5.46 -1.80
C ALA A 174 1.40 5.47 -3.15
N PHE A 175 2.34 4.55 -3.37
CA PHE A 175 3.04 4.37 -4.63
C PHE A 175 2.09 3.93 -5.76
N ASP A 176 1.18 2.98 -5.52
CA ASP A 176 0.19 2.53 -6.51
C ASP A 176 -0.72 3.68 -6.95
N VAL A 177 -1.16 4.53 -6.01
CA VAL A 177 -1.97 5.73 -6.30
C VAL A 177 -1.16 6.77 -7.09
N MET A 178 0.09 7.04 -6.71
CA MET A 178 0.95 7.96 -7.45
C MET A 178 1.29 7.45 -8.85
N LYS A 179 1.50 6.14 -9.00
CA LYS A 179 1.77 5.49 -10.28
C LYS A 179 0.62 5.67 -11.25
N GLN A 180 -0.63 5.48 -10.81
CA GLN A 180 -1.79 5.73 -11.66
C GLN A 180 -1.91 7.20 -12.07
N LYS A 181 -1.67 8.13 -11.15
CA LYS A 181 -1.65 9.56 -11.47
C LYS A 181 -0.55 9.90 -12.49
N ALA A 182 0.65 9.36 -12.31
CA ALA A 182 1.77 9.58 -13.23
C ALA A 182 1.47 9.04 -14.64
N ILE A 183 0.89 7.84 -14.74
CA ILE A 183 0.48 7.26 -16.03
C ILE A 183 -0.55 8.15 -16.72
N ASN A 184 -1.58 8.60 -16.00
CA ASN A 184 -2.60 9.48 -16.57
C ASN A 184 -2.02 10.83 -17.00
N THR A 185 -1.09 11.41 -16.24
CA THR A 185 -0.39 12.64 -16.64
C THR A 185 0.40 12.43 -17.93
N VAL A 186 1.13 11.31 -18.06
CA VAL A 186 1.89 10.99 -19.27
C VAL A 186 0.96 10.78 -20.47
N LEU A 187 -0.17 10.10 -20.29
CA LEU A 187 -1.19 9.93 -21.34
C LEU A 187 -1.80 11.26 -21.76
N ASN A 188 -2.18 12.12 -20.81
CA ASN A 188 -2.72 13.45 -21.10
C ASN A 188 -1.71 14.32 -21.85
N VAL A 189 -0.43 14.30 -21.45
CA VAL A 189 0.63 15.02 -22.17
C VAL A 189 0.76 14.45 -23.59
N LYS A 190 0.73 13.12 -23.76
CA LYS A 190 0.78 12.49 -25.10
C LYS A 190 -0.40 12.89 -25.98
N GLU A 191 -1.60 13.04 -25.42
CA GLU A 191 -2.79 13.48 -26.16
C GLU A 191 -2.74 14.97 -26.53
N VAL A 192 -2.34 15.83 -25.57
CA VAL A 192 -2.23 17.29 -25.78
C VAL A 192 -1.16 17.64 -26.80
N TYR A 193 -0.01 16.94 -26.76
CA TYR A 193 1.09 17.12 -27.72
C TYR A 193 1.01 16.15 -28.90
N GLY A 194 -0.13 15.49 -29.10
CA GLY A 194 -0.38 14.64 -30.25
C GLY A 194 -0.38 15.45 -31.56
N PRO A 195 0.15 14.90 -32.66
CA PRO A 195 0.21 15.62 -33.94
C PRO A 195 -1.21 15.82 -34.50
N GLN A 196 -1.71 17.05 -34.48
CA GLN A 196 -3.00 17.44 -35.08
C GLN A 196 -2.81 17.89 -36.53
N ARG A 197 -3.63 17.36 -37.45
CA ARG A 197 -3.65 17.80 -38.85
C ARG A 197 -4.44 19.12 -38.98
N ARG A 198 -3.79 20.16 -39.51
CA ARG A 198 -4.36 21.48 -39.79
C ARG A 198 -4.90 21.63 -41.20
N TYR A 199 -4.39 20.86 -42.15
CA TYR A 199 -4.84 20.89 -43.54
C TYR A 199 -5.16 19.49 -44.03
N ARG A 200 -6.13 19.38 -44.95
CA ARG A 200 -6.53 18.12 -45.59
C ARG A 200 -6.37 18.22 -47.10
N ARG A 201 -5.82 17.17 -47.73
CA ARG A 201 -5.74 17.06 -49.19
C ARG A 201 -7.08 16.66 -49.79
N HIS A 202 -7.44 17.26 -50.92
CA HIS A 202 -8.61 16.86 -51.69
C HIS A 202 -8.33 15.63 -52.58
N ASP A 203 -7.14 15.53 -53.17
CA ASP A 203 -6.76 14.44 -54.09
C ASP A 203 -5.38 13.88 -53.73
N ALA A 204 -5.33 12.74 -53.02
CA ALA A 204 -4.07 12.07 -52.67
C ALA A 204 -3.36 11.45 -53.89
N ASP A 205 -4.10 11.18 -54.97
CA ASP A 205 -3.64 10.33 -56.09
C ASP A 205 -2.96 11.10 -57.24
N LYS A 206 -2.92 12.44 -57.20
CA LYS A 206 -2.36 13.27 -58.30
C LYS A 206 -0.90 13.71 -58.09
N LEU A 207 -0.33 13.48 -56.91
CA LEU A 207 1.05 13.88 -56.58
C LEU A 207 1.99 12.68 -56.79
N ARG A 208 2.57 12.59 -58.00
CA ARG A 208 3.57 11.55 -58.33
C ARG A 208 4.97 11.89 -57.83
N ASP A 209 5.23 13.16 -57.55
CA ASP A 209 6.55 13.66 -57.17
C ASP A 209 6.78 13.56 -55.65
N GLU A 210 7.95 13.05 -55.25
CA GLU A 210 8.24 12.69 -53.86
C GLU A 210 8.41 13.93 -52.97
N GLU A 211 9.03 14.97 -53.51
CA GLU A 211 9.27 16.24 -52.81
C GLU A 211 7.95 16.94 -52.48
N THR A 212 7.03 17.03 -53.44
CA THR A 212 5.71 17.64 -53.22
C THR A 212 4.86 16.80 -52.25
N ARG A 213 5.04 15.48 -52.20
CA ARG A 213 4.37 14.61 -51.22
C ARG A 213 4.92 14.84 -49.80
N VAL A 214 6.22 15.04 -49.64
CA VAL A 214 6.82 15.36 -48.34
C VAL A 214 6.38 16.74 -47.87
N GLN A 215 6.45 17.76 -48.73
CA GLN A 215 6.03 19.12 -48.42
C GLN A 215 4.55 19.23 -48.06
N SER A 216 3.66 18.58 -48.83
CA SER A 216 2.23 18.50 -48.49
C SER A 216 1.98 17.81 -47.15
N THR A 217 2.75 16.76 -46.80
CA THR A 217 2.60 16.07 -45.51
C THR A 217 3.07 16.95 -44.36
N LEU A 218 4.15 17.69 -44.53
CA LEU A 218 4.64 18.64 -43.53
C LEU A 218 3.63 19.79 -43.35
N LEU A 219 3.03 20.26 -44.45
CA LEU A 219 1.99 21.28 -44.44
C LEU A 219 0.73 20.80 -43.70
N GLU A 220 0.31 19.54 -43.87
CA GLU A 220 -0.82 18.95 -43.13
C GLU A 220 -0.66 19.08 -41.62
N TYR A 221 0.56 18.96 -41.09
CA TYR A 221 0.86 19.09 -39.67
C TYR A 221 1.35 20.49 -39.26
N GLY A 222 1.22 21.48 -40.16
CA GLY A 222 1.53 22.89 -39.89
C GLY A 222 3.02 23.23 -39.86
N ARG A 223 3.89 22.36 -40.38
CA ARG A 223 5.31 22.68 -40.60
C ARG A 223 5.50 23.18 -42.03
N GLN A 224 5.72 24.48 -42.17
CA GLN A 224 6.17 25.08 -43.42
C GLN A 224 7.70 24.90 -43.53
N TYR A 225 8.17 24.21 -44.56
CA TYR A 225 9.59 24.25 -44.91
C TYR A 225 9.90 25.68 -45.41
N GLY A 226 10.93 26.33 -44.86
CA GLY A 226 11.35 27.68 -45.24
C GLY A 226 11.04 28.80 -44.23
N ILE A 227 10.11 28.62 -43.29
CA ILE A 227 9.82 29.59 -42.21
C ILE A 227 9.85 28.87 -40.87
N SER A 228 11.03 28.39 -40.47
CA SER A 228 11.25 28.06 -39.07
C SER A 228 11.56 29.36 -38.32
N ARG A 229 10.80 29.63 -37.25
CA ARG A 229 11.15 30.59 -36.18
C ARG A 229 12.44 30.12 -35.50
N VAL A 230 13.55 30.25 -36.20
CA VAL A 230 14.91 30.22 -35.65
C VAL A 230 15.39 31.66 -35.59
N ASP A 231 16.03 31.97 -34.48
CA ASP A 231 16.22 33.28 -33.90
C ASP A 231 16.68 34.38 -34.88
N LYS A 232 16.03 35.54 -34.78
CA LYS A 232 16.33 36.73 -35.59
C LYS A 232 17.74 37.30 -35.37
N GLU A 233 18.49 36.80 -34.40
CA GLU A 233 19.79 37.36 -34.00
C GLU A 233 20.97 36.73 -34.75
N GLU A 234 20.87 35.49 -35.26
CA GLU A 234 21.96 34.85 -36.02
C GLU A 234 22.00 35.25 -37.51
N LYS A 235 20.93 35.85 -38.05
CA LYS A 235 20.86 36.23 -39.47
C LYS A 235 21.53 37.58 -39.82
N GLU A 236 21.90 38.41 -38.84
CA GLU A 236 22.62 39.66 -39.12
C GLU A 236 24.13 39.46 -39.34
N SER A 237 24.75 38.51 -38.64
CA SER A 237 26.16 38.17 -38.81
C SER A 237 26.43 37.51 -40.17
N ASP A 238 25.54 36.60 -40.60
CA ASP A 238 25.68 35.90 -41.89
C ASP A 238 25.39 36.79 -43.10
N LYS A 239 24.54 37.82 -42.96
CA LYS A 239 24.32 38.82 -44.02
C LYS A 239 25.54 39.72 -44.26
N ALA A 240 26.31 40.02 -43.21
CA ALA A 240 27.56 40.77 -43.34
C ALA A 240 28.68 39.94 -43.98
N ALA A 241 28.74 38.64 -43.67
CA ALA A 241 29.68 37.70 -44.28
C ALA A 241 29.35 37.43 -45.76
N LYS A 242 28.06 37.24 -46.11
CA LYS A 242 27.62 37.06 -47.51
C LYS A 242 27.82 38.30 -48.38
N LYS A 243 27.59 39.51 -47.88
CA LYS A 243 27.89 40.76 -48.64
C LYS A 243 29.38 40.91 -48.98
N LYS A 244 30.27 40.43 -48.09
CA LYS A 244 31.72 40.42 -48.32
C LYS A 244 32.15 39.38 -49.37
N ALA A 245 31.44 38.24 -49.43
CA ALA A 245 31.68 37.19 -50.42
C ALA A 245 31.12 37.54 -51.83
N ILE A 246 30.01 38.28 -51.90
CA ILE A 246 29.43 38.77 -53.17
C ILE A 246 30.33 39.85 -53.81
N ALA A 247 30.92 40.74 -53.01
CA ALA A 247 31.91 41.72 -53.49
C ALA A 247 33.22 41.08 -53.98
N ALA A 248 33.48 39.81 -53.62
CA ALA A 248 34.66 39.03 -54.02
C ALA A 248 34.41 38.09 -55.23
N GLY A 249 33.22 38.12 -55.84
CA GLY A 249 32.95 37.45 -57.12
C GLY A 249 32.85 35.90 -57.08
N LEU A 250 32.62 35.30 -55.91
CA LEU A 250 32.65 33.84 -55.72
C LEU A 250 31.27 33.18 -55.49
N ALA A 251 30.16 33.90 -55.68
CA ALA A 251 28.80 33.33 -55.57
C ALA A 251 27.91 33.76 -56.75
N LYS A 252 27.14 32.81 -57.29
CA LYS A 252 26.15 33.00 -58.38
C LYS A 252 24.79 33.39 -57.76
N GLU A 253 24.05 34.30 -58.40
CA GLU A 253 22.71 34.78 -58.01
C GLU A 253 21.58 33.73 -58.13
N THR A 254 21.83 32.45 -57.86
CA THR A 254 20.84 31.39 -58.13
C THR A 254 19.88 31.11 -56.96
N ASP A 255 20.24 31.44 -55.72
CA ASP A 255 19.43 31.03 -54.56
C ASP A 255 18.16 31.88 -54.36
N GLU A 256 18.13 33.15 -54.79
CA GLU A 256 16.96 34.03 -54.55
C GLU A 256 15.79 33.82 -55.52
N GLU A 257 16.06 33.27 -56.71
CA GLU A 257 15.02 32.87 -57.67
C GLU A 257 14.43 31.51 -57.31
N ASP A 258 15.26 30.57 -56.84
CA ASP A 258 14.81 29.26 -56.37
C ASP A 258 13.98 29.37 -55.08
N GLU A 259 14.36 30.25 -54.14
CA GLU A 259 13.56 30.52 -52.93
C GLU A 259 12.17 31.11 -53.27
N ARG A 260 12.10 32.04 -54.24
CA ARG A 260 10.82 32.61 -54.71
C ARG A 260 9.95 31.61 -55.47
N ALA A 261 10.56 30.78 -56.32
CA ALA A 261 9.85 29.73 -57.04
C ALA A 261 9.32 28.64 -56.09
N GLU A 262 10.03 28.37 -54.99
CA GLU A 262 9.59 27.46 -53.93
C GLU A 262 8.44 28.06 -53.12
N GLU A 263 8.51 29.36 -52.79
CA GLU A 263 7.42 30.10 -52.11
C GLU A 263 6.13 30.13 -52.94
N GLU A 264 6.23 30.38 -54.25
CA GLU A 264 5.09 30.35 -55.16
C GLU A 264 4.48 28.93 -55.27
N ARG A 265 5.31 27.88 -55.28
CA ARG A 265 4.84 26.49 -55.23
C ARG A 265 4.11 26.18 -53.92
N ILE A 266 4.64 26.62 -52.78
CA ILE A 266 4.02 26.43 -51.46
C ILE A 266 2.70 27.21 -51.35
N GLN A 267 2.61 28.40 -51.95
CA GLN A 267 1.39 29.21 -51.98
C GLN A 267 0.31 28.59 -52.88
N ALA A 268 0.68 28.07 -54.05
CA ALA A 268 -0.22 27.31 -54.92
C ALA A 268 -0.72 26.02 -54.23
N LEU A 269 0.16 25.33 -53.49
CA LEU A 269 -0.19 24.15 -52.70
C LEU A 269 -1.17 24.51 -51.56
N MET A 270 -0.93 25.59 -50.82
CA MET A 270 -1.84 26.10 -49.79
C MET A 270 -3.22 26.45 -50.35
N SER A 271 -3.29 27.04 -51.55
CA SER A 271 -4.56 27.34 -52.22
C SER A 271 -5.33 26.07 -52.64
N SER A 272 -4.65 24.94 -52.81
CA SER A 272 -5.26 23.64 -53.17
C SER A 272 -5.68 22.79 -51.95
N MET A 273 -5.30 23.19 -50.72
CA MET A 273 -5.62 22.48 -49.48
C MET A 273 -6.71 23.21 -48.70
N SER A 274 -7.66 22.46 -48.14
CA SER A 274 -8.66 23.02 -47.22
C SER A 274 -8.09 23.11 -45.81
N ALA A 275 -8.16 24.30 -45.21
CA ALA A 275 -7.82 24.51 -43.81
C ALA A 275 -8.88 23.86 -42.92
N MET A 276 -8.48 22.87 -42.13
CA MET A 276 -9.33 22.34 -41.07
C MET A 276 -9.33 23.34 -39.91
N GLY A 277 -10.32 24.23 -39.90
CA GLY A 277 -10.78 24.84 -38.67
C GLY A 277 -11.39 23.76 -37.80
N SER A 278 -10.96 23.68 -36.55
CA SER A 278 -11.34 22.67 -35.56
C SER A 278 -12.80 22.79 -35.09
N ASN A 279 -13.76 22.96 -36.00
CA ASN A 279 -15.20 22.80 -35.83
C ASN A 279 -15.90 22.95 -37.20
N GLU A 280 -16.47 21.86 -37.72
CA GLU A 280 -17.41 21.90 -38.83
C GLU A 280 -18.66 22.71 -38.42
N GLY A 281 -19.00 23.77 -39.18
CA GLY A 281 -20.35 24.37 -39.12
C GLY A 281 -20.49 25.85 -38.74
N LYS A 282 -19.44 26.68 -38.75
CA LYS A 282 -19.61 28.15 -38.63
C LYS A 282 -18.83 28.90 -39.71
N VAL A 283 -19.53 29.45 -40.70
CA VAL A 283 -19.00 30.52 -41.54
C VAL A 283 -18.71 31.73 -40.65
N THR A 284 -17.46 32.19 -40.63
CA THR A 284 -17.05 33.37 -39.88
C THR A 284 -17.82 34.61 -40.36
N ALA A 285 -18.43 35.35 -39.44
CA ALA A 285 -19.23 36.56 -39.71
C ALA A 285 -18.52 37.61 -40.57
N SER A 286 -17.18 37.60 -40.59
CA SER A 286 -16.34 38.40 -41.48
C SER A 286 -16.62 38.14 -42.97
N ALA A 287 -16.84 36.89 -43.38
CA ALA A 287 -17.10 36.53 -44.78
C ALA A 287 -18.51 36.93 -45.25
N VAL A 288 -19.48 37.01 -44.32
CA VAL A 288 -20.86 37.45 -44.62
C VAL A 288 -20.96 38.98 -44.62
N GLY A 289 -20.20 39.67 -43.77
CA GLY A 289 -20.15 41.14 -43.71
C GLY A 289 -19.67 41.78 -45.02
N SER A 290 -18.69 41.16 -45.69
CA SER A 290 -18.18 41.65 -46.97
C SER A 290 -19.19 41.56 -48.13
N ILE A 291 -20.12 40.61 -48.08
CA ILE A 291 -21.13 40.38 -49.15
C ILE A 291 -22.35 41.28 -48.97
N VAL A 292 -22.77 41.55 -47.72
CA VAL A 292 -23.95 42.40 -47.43
C VAL A 292 -23.62 43.90 -47.50
N GLY A 293 -22.36 44.29 -47.26
CA GLY A 293 -21.91 45.68 -47.35
C GLY A 293 -21.95 46.29 -48.76
N MET A 294 -21.77 45.48 -49.82
CA MET A 294 -21.76 45.97 -51.20
C MET A 294 -23.16 46.30 -51.76
N ARG A 295 -24.25 45.84 -51.13
CA ARG A 295 -25.62 45.99 -51.65
C ARG A 295 -26.49 46.97 -50.85
N SER A 296 -26.04 47.52 -49.73
CA SER A 296 -26.85 48.45 -48.91
C SER A 296 -26.83 49.89 -49.44
N GLN A 297 -25.73 50.33 -50.07
CA GLN A 297 -25.61 51.67 -50.66
C GLN A 297 -26.51 51.84 -51.89
N GLU A 298 -26.65 50.80 -52.73
CA GLU A 298 -27.51 50.83 -53.93
C GLU A 298 -29.01 50.87 -53.56
N ILE A 299 -29.40 50.25 -52.43
CA ILE A 299 -30.79 50.26 -51.94
C ILE A 299 -31.18 51.64 -51.36
N GLN A 300 -30.25 52.33 -50.70
CA GLN A 300 -30.49 53.67 -50.16
C GLN A 300 -30.70 54.73 -51.25
N GLN A 301 -29.94 54.66 -52.35
CA GLN A 301 -30.08 55.57 -53.49
C GLN A 301 -31.42 55.34 -54.21
N MET A 302 -31.78 54.08 -54.48
CA MET A 302 -33.06 53.74 -55.12
C MET A 302 -34.28 54.11 -54.26
N ALA A 303 -34.18 54.04 -52.93
CA ALA A 303 -35.25 54.47 -52.02
C ALA A 303 -35.44 56.00 -52.02
N SER A 304 -34.36 56.77 -52.11
CA SER A 304 -34.44 58.25 -52.19
C SER A 304 -35.03 58.74 -53.51
N GLU A 305 -34.72 58.08 -54.63
CA GLU A 305 -35.27 58.40 -55.95
C GLU A 305 -36.75 58.02 -56.08
N TYR A 306 -37.19 56.91 -55.45
CA TYR A 306 -38.61 56.56 -55.38
C TYR A 306 -39.41 57.58 -54.54
N ALA A 307 -38.86 58.05 -53.43
CA ALA A 307 -39.52 59.05 -52.58
C ALA A 307 -39.67 60.42 -53.26
N GLN A 308 -38.68 60.84 -54.06
CA GLN A 308 -38.76 62.07 -54.84
C GLN A 308 -39.77 61.96 -56.00
N LYS A 309 -39.80 60.83 -56.73
CA LYS A 309 -40.78 60.61 -57.81
C LYS A 309 -42.21 60.49 -57.28
N GLN A 310 -42.42 59.97 -56.07
CA GLN A 310 -43.74 59.94 -55.42
C GLN A 310 -44.25 61.35 -55.09
N ALA A 311 -43.36 62.24 -54.63
CA ALA A 311 -43.68 63.62 -54.28
C ALA A 311 -43.96 64.51 -55.50
N GLU A 312 -43.31 64.26 -56.64
CA GLU A 312 -43.62 64.94 -57.91
C GLU A 312 -44.97 64.47 -58.50
N ILE A 313 -45.30 63.18 -58.42
CA ILE A 313 -46.59 62.64 -58.88
C ILE A 313 -47.76 63.19 -58.03
N GLU A 314 -47.61 63.30 -56.71
CA GLU A 314 -48.63 63.88 -55.83
C GLU A 314 -48.82 65.40 -56.00
N GLN A 315 -47.82 66.11 -56.54
CA GLN A 315 -47.90 67.55 -56.84
C GLN A 315 -48.49 67.82 -58.24
N MET A 316 -48.31 66.89 -59.19
CA MET A 316 -48.94 66.98 -60.52
C MET A 316 -50.43 66.59 -60.50
N ASP A 317 -50.85 65.63 -59.67
CA ASP A 317 -52.26 65.18 -59.58
C ASP A 317 -53.21 66.19 -58.88
N LYS A 318 -52.68 67.26 -58.27
CA LYS A 318 -53.48 68.31 -57.57
C LYS A 318 -53.58 69.64 -58.34
N GLN A 319 -53.11 69.71 -59.59
CA GLN A 319 -53.07 70.96 -60.37
C GLN A 319 -54.07 71.07 -61.52
N GLU A 320 -54.95 70.09 -61.76
CA GLU A 320 -56.04 70.26 -62.71
C GLU A 320 -57.33 70.75 -62.02
N LYS A 321 -57.65 72.03 -62.28
CA LYS A 321 -58.91 72.76 -61.96
C LYS A 321 -58.91 73.54 -60.63
N GLN A 322 -58.46 74.81 -60.67
CA GLN A 322 -59.25 76.01 -60.28
C GLN A 322 -58.40 77.31 -60.21
N GLY A 323 -58.84 78.34 -60.95
CA GLY A 323 -58.66 79.80 -60.81
C GLY A 323 -57.37 80.41 -60.20
N GLY A 324 -56.57 81.08 -61.03
CA GLY A 324 -55.31 81.77 -60.69
C GLY A 324 -55.35 82.85 -59.60
N VAL A 325 -56.52 83.23 -59.07
CA VAL A 325 -56.64 84.23 -57.98
C VAL A 325 -56.46 83.60 -56.59
N GLN A 326 -56.78 82.31 -56.41
CA GLN A 326 -56.57 81.62 -55.13
C GLN A 326 -55.13 81.11 -54.96
N GLN A 327 -54.44 80.79 -56.06
CA GLN A 327 -53.01 80.45 -56.06
C GLN A 327 -52.16 81.64 -55.59
N HIS A 328 -52.44 82.86 -56.07
CA HIS A 328 -51.72 84.06 -55.63
C HIS A 328 -51.95 84.38 -54.15
N LYS A 329 -53.17 84.17 -53.61
CA LYS A 329 -53.45 84.34 -52.16
C LYS A 329 -52.71 83.33 -51.28
N ARG A 330 -52.53 82.08 -51.74
CA ARG A 330 -51.75 81.06 -51.01
C ARG A 330 -50.24 81.30 -51.13
N LEU A 331 -49.76 81.72 -52.30
CA LEU A 331 -48.35 82.07 -52.51
C LEU A 331 -47.95 83.33 -51.72
N THR A 332 -48.80 84.37 -51.71
CA THR A 332 -48.56 85.57 -50.90
C THR A 332 -48.68 85.30 -49.40
N GLY A 333 -49.55 84.37 -48.97
CA GLY A 333 -49.62 83.90 -47.59
C GLY A 333 -48.39 83.10 -47.16
N ALA A 334 -47.86 82.23 -48.04
CA ALA A 334 -46.63 81.48 -47.79
C ALA A 334 -45.40 82.41 -47.76
N LEU A 335 -45.31 83.36 -48.70
CA LEU A 335 -44.26 84.38 -48.73
C LEU A 335 -44.34 85.31 -47.50
N LYS A 336 -45.54 85.73 -47.07
CA LYS A 336 -45.69 86.52 -45.82
C LYS A 336 -45.24 85.74 -44.59
N LYS A 337 -45.61 84.46 -44.48
CA LYS A 337 -45.12 83.59 -43.40
C LYS A 337 -43.61 83.38 -43.48
N GLN A 338 -43.04 83.28 -44.67
CA GLN A 338 -41.59 83.16 -44.86
C GLN A 338 -40.86 84.46 -44.49
N ILE A 339 -41.46 85.62 -44.78
CA ILE A 339 -40.97 86.93 -44.34
C ILE A 339 -41.03 87.06 -42.82
N GLU A 340 -42.15 86.69 -42.18
CA GLU A 340 -42.27 86.67 -40.71
C GLU A 340 -41.25 85.72 -40.07
N LEU A 341 -41.03 84.53 -40.65
CA LEU A 341 -40.02 83.59 -40.18
C LEU A 341 -38.59 84.14 -40.33
N GLN A 342 -38.30 84.83 -41.43
CA GLN A 342 -36.99 85.47 -41.63
C GLN A 342 -36.81 86.71 -40.74
N GLN A 343 -37.85 87.49 -40.49
CA GLN A 343 -37.83 88.60 -39.53
C GLN A 343 -37.59 88.08 -38.11
N GLY A 344 -38.27 87.00 -37.70
CA GLY A 344 -38.01 86.35 -36.40
C GLY A 344 -36.57 85.85 -36.27
N LYS A 345 -36.00 85.25 -37.31
CA LYS A 345 -34.56 84.87 -37.33
C LYS A 345 -33.63 86.09 -37.24
N LEU A 346 -34.01 87.21 -37.85
CA LEU A 346 -33.23 88.44 -37.84
C LEU A 346 -33.27 89.07 -36.43
N ASP A 347 -34.42 89.05 -35.77
CA ASP A 347 -34.58 89.52 -34.39
C ASP A 347 -33.82 88.64 -33.39
N GLU A 348 -33.88 87.31 -33.54
CA GLU A 348 -33.06 86.39 -32.74
C GLU A 348 -31.56 86.61 -32.95
N LEU A 349 -31.11 86.82 -34.19
CA LEU A 349 -29.72 87.14 -34.51
C LEU A 349 -29.31 88.50 -33.93
N GLN A 350 -30.21 89.49 -33.93
CA GLN A 350 -29.95 90.79 -33.31
C GLN A 350 -29.88 90.70 -31.78
N SER A 351 -30.70 89.86 -31.12
CA SER A 351 -30.59 89.60 -29.68
C SER A 351 -29.24 88.94 -29.36
N LYS A 352 -28.88 87.88 -30.07
CA LYS A 352 -27.59 87.19 -29.91
C LYS A 352 -26.40 88.11 -30.16
N HIS A 353 -26.48 88.98 -31.16
CA HIS A 353 -25.42 89.96 -31.41
C HIS A 353 -25.31 90.98 -30.28
N LYS A 354 -26.42 91.45 -29.70
CA LYS A 354 -26.39 92.35 -28.54
C LYS A 354 -25.80 91.67 -27.32
N GLU A 355 -26.21 90.44 -27.01
CA GLU A 355 -25.65 89.62 -25.91
C GLU A 355 -24.16 89.33 -26.10
N LEU A 356 -23.74 89.02 -27.33
CA LEU A 356 -22.33 88.79 -27.65
C LEU A 356 -21.52 90.10 -27.57
N HIS A 357 -22.13 91.23 -27.93
CA HIS A 357 -21.48 92.52 -27.84
C HIS A 357 -21.31 92.99 -26.38
N THR A 358 -22.30 92.73 -25.51
CA THR A 358 -22.17 93.01 -24.07
C THR A 358 -21.06 92.17 -23.44
N THR A 359 -21.00 90.86 -23.75
CA THR A 359 -19.93 89.98 -23.27
C THR A 359 -18.56 90.35 -23.84
N TYR A 360 -18.48 90.82 -25.09
CA TYR A 360 -17.25 91.35 -25.67
C TYR A 360 -16.76 92.61 -24.93
N LEU A 361 -17.66 93.54 -24.60
CA LEU A 361 -17.29 94.75 -23.85
C LEU A 361 -16.86 94.42 -22.41
N GLU A 362 -17.51 93.46 -21.75
CA GLU A 362 -17.12 92.99 -20.42
C GLU A 362 -15.75 92.32 -20.43
N THR A 363 -15.50 91.42 -21.38
CA THR A 363 -14.18 90.77 -21.53
C THR A 363 -13.09 91.77 -21.90
N GLN A 364 -13.39 92.79 -22.70
CA GLN A 364 -12.43 93.86 -23.00
C GLN A 364 -12.10 94.71 -21.76
N LYS A 365 -13.06 94.96 -20.87
CA LYS A 365 -12.81 95.63 -19.58
C LYS A 365 -11.93 94.77 -18.67
N GLN A 366 -12.26 93.48 -18.52
CA GLN A 366 -11.45 92.55 -17.74
C GLN A 366 -10.01 92.45 -18.27
N LEU A 367 -9.83 92.45 -19.59
CA LEU A 367 -8.50 92.43 -20.20
C LEU A 367 -7.69 93.69 -19.88
N LYS A 368 -8.33 94.87 -19.84
CA LYS A 368 -7.67 96.13 -19.45
C LYS A 368 -7.31 96.13 -17.97
N GLU A 369 -8.21 95.67 -17.11
CA GLU A 369 -7.94 95.54 -15.67
C GLU A 369 -6.76 94.60 -15.42
N VAL A 370 -6.73 93.43 -16.08
CA VAL A 370 -5.60 92.48 -15.96
C VAL A 370 -4.30 93.07 -16.49
N GLN A 371 -4.33 93.87 -17.56
CA GLN A 371 -3.14 94.56 -18.07
C GLN A 371 -2.63 95.66 -17.13
N GLU A 372 -3.52 96.37 -16.45
CA GLU A 372 -3.14 97.36 -15.42
C GLU A 372 -2.55 96.66 -14.19
N PHE A 373 -3.18 95.57 -13.74
CA PHE A 373 -2.63 94.75 -12.66
C PHE A 373 -1.29 94.10 -13.02
N SER A 374 -1.09 93.63 -14.25
CA SER A 374 0.19 93.06 -14.66
C SER A 374 1.29 94.11 -14.63
N LYS A 375 1.01 95.33 -15.10
CA LYS A 375 1.96 96.45 -15.03
C LYS A 375 2.30 96.83 -13.60
N GLN A 376 1.33 96.86 -12.70
CA GLN A 376 1.59 97.10 -11.27
C GLN A 376 2.50 96.02 -10.68
N ILE A 377 2.26 94.75 -11.03
CA ILE A 377 3.14 93.65 -10.60
C ILE A 377 4.53 93.79 -11.20
N ASP A 378 4.66 94.16 -12.47
CA ASP A 378 5.95 94.38 -13.12
C ASP A 378 6.74 95.53 -12.45
N GLU A 379 6.06 96.62 -12.09
CA GLU A 379 6.64 97.74 -11.33
C GLU A 379 7.06 97.33 -9.91
N GLU A 380 6.24 96.54 -9.19
CA GLU A 380 6.58 95.98 -7.88
C GLU A 380 7.76 94.99 -7.98
N MET A 381 7.82 94.19 -9.03
CA MET A 381 8.92 93.27 -9.30
C MET A 381 10.22 94.03 -9.61
N GLU A 382 10.16 95.12 -10.38
CA GLU A 382 11.32 95.99 -10.62
C GLU A 382 11.85 96.61 -9.31
N GLN A 383 10.96 97.14 -8.46
CA GLN A 383 11.33 97.65 -7.13
C GLN A 383 11.98 96.58 -6.24
N LEU A 384 11.47 95.34 -6.26
CA LEU A 384 12.05 94.22 -5.53
C LEU A 384 13.42 93.82 -6.10
N THR A 385 13.63 93.91 -7.42
CA THR A 385 14.93 93.63 -8.05
C THR A 385 15.98 94.71 -7.79
N GLU A 386 15.60 95.98 -7.60
CA GLU A 386 16.53 97.04 -7.19
C GLU A 386 17.06 96.82 -5.75
N ILE A 387 16.23 96.26 -4.86
CA ILE A 387 16.63 95.90 -3.50
C ILE A 387 17.57 94.67 -3.48
N GLU A 388 17.68 93.91 -4.57
CA GLU A 388 18.51 92.70 -4.68
C GLU A 388 20.02 92.95 -4.89
N SER A 389 20.48 94.20 -5.04
CA SER A 389 21.89 94.48 -5.34
C SER A 389 22.80 94.50 -4.11
N GLY A 390 23.58 93.43 -3.90
CA GLY A 390 24.87 93.52 -3.21
C GLY A 390 25.33 92.31 -2.41
N ALA A 391 24.46 91.68 -1.60
CA ALA A 391 24.87 90.58 -0.70
C ALA A 391 23.87 89.43 -0.55
N ASN A 392 22.58 89.66 -0.78
CA ASN A 392 21.53 88.65 -0.55
C ASN A 392 21.18 87.82 -1.80
N GLN A 393 21.72 88.14 -2.98
CA GLN A 393 21.34 87.53 -4.25
C GLN A 393 21.58 86.01 -4.29
N GLY A 394 22.70 85.53 -3.73
CA GLY A 394 23.01 84.10 -3.66
C GLY A 394 22.14 83.31 -2.67
N ILE A 395 21.73 83.95 -1.56
CA ILE A 395 20.83 83.34 -0.56
C ILE A 395 19.40 83.33 -1.11
N ILE A 396 18.97 84.40 -1.77
CA ILE A 396 17.66 84.52 -2.41
C ILE A 396 17.52 83.52 -3.57
N GLN A 397 18.55 83.30 -4.39
CA GLN A 397 18.52 82.26 -5.42
C GLN A 397 18.37 80.85 -4.81
N LYS A 398 19.09 80.55 -3.72
CA LYS A 398 18.93 79.28 -3.00
C LYS A 398 17.53 79.15 -2.41
N LEU A 399 16.99 80.20 -1.77
CA LEU A 399 15.63 80.19 -1.24
C LEU A 399 14.57 80.06 -2.34
N ARG A 400 14.74 80.74 -3.49
CA ARG A 400 13.87 80.58 -4.67
C ARG A 400 13.89 79.13 -5.18
N SER A 401 15.07 78.50 -5.26
CA SER A 401 15.19 77.10 -5.67
C SER A 401 14.54 76.14 -4.67
N LEU A 402 14.68 76.41 -3.36
CA LEU A 402 14.08 75.61 -2.30
C LEU A 402 12.56 75.79 -2.24
N VAL A 403 12.05 77.01 -2.45
CA VAL A 403 10.61 77.29 -2.52
C VAL A 403 10.01 76.67 -3.78
N ALA A 404 10.68 76.78 -4.93
CA ALA A 404 10.25 76.10 -6.15
C ALA A 404 10.22 74.57 -5.96
N MET A 405 11.22 74.00 -5.28
CA MET A 405 11.24 72.57 -4.95
C MET A 405 10.15 72.21 -3.95
N ASN A 406 9.88 73.04 -2.94
CA ASN A 406 8.82 72.82 -1.95
C ASN A 406 7.43 72.87 -2.59
N GLU A 407 7.17 73.85 -3.45
CA GLU A 407 5.93 73.95 -4.22
C GLU A 407 5.77 72.79 -5.21
N ASN A 408 6.86 72.34 -5.84
CA ASN A 408 6.82 71.15 -6.68
C ASN A 408 6.53 69.87 -5.88
N LEU A 409 7.13 69.71 -4.70
CA LEU A 409 6.85 68.59 -3.80
C LEU A 409 5.41 68.64 -3.28
N LYS A 410 4.86 69.82 -2.97
CA LYS A 410 3.44 69.97 -2.61
C LYS A 410 2.52 69.59 -3.76
N LYS A 411 2.83 70.00 -4.99
CA LYS A 411 2.06 69.59 -6.18
C LYS A 411 2.11 68.08 -6.38
N GLN A 412 3.29 67.47 -6.30
CA GLN A 412 3.46 66.02 -6.38
C GLN A 412 2.71 65.30 -5.26
N GLU A 413 2.70 65.83 -4.03
CA GLU A 413 1.93 65.25 -2.92
C GLU A 413 0.41 65.37 -3.16
N GLN A 414 -0.06 66.51 -3.68
CA GLN A 414 -1.47 66.70 -4.03
C GLN A 414 -1.90 65.77 -5.16
N GLU A 415 -1.11 65.67 -6.24
CA GLU A 415 -1.33 64.75 -7.35
C GLU A 415 -1.30 63.29 -6.89
N PHE A 416 -0.33 62.93 -6.03
CA PHE A 416 -0.25 61.57 -5.49
C PHE A 416 -1.44 61.25 -4.57
N LYS A 417 -1.90 62.19 -3.75
CA LYS A 417 -3.12 62.01 -2.93
C LYS A 417 -4.37 61.94 -3.80
N ALA A 418 -4.46 62.70 -4.88
CA ALA A 418 -5.56 62.63 -5.83
C ALA A 418 -5.57 61.27 -6.54
N HIS A 419 -4.42 60.82 -7.05
CA HIS A 419 -4.25 59.51 -7.66
C HIS A 419 -4.57 58.37 -6.69
N CYS A 420 -4.10 58.43 -5.43
CA CYS A 420 -4.44 57.44 -4.41
C CYS A 420 -5.93 57.44 -4.09
N LYS A 421 -6.60 58.60 -4.10
CA LYS A 421 -8.06 58.69 -3.90
C LYS A 421 -8.82 58.10 -5.07
N GLU A 422 -8.41 58.38 -6.30
CA GLU A 422 -9.01 57.80 -7.51
C GLU A 422 -8.80 56.28 -7.57
N GLU A 423 -7.60 55.80 -7.25
CA GLU A 423 -7.36 54.36 -7.14
C GLU A 423 -8.18 53.73 -6.02
N MET A 424 -8.34 54.42 -4.88
CA MET A 424 -9.19 53.93 -3.80
C MET A 424 -10.67 53.88 -4.20
N THR A 425 -11.19 54.88 -4.91
CA THR A 425 -12.59 54.86 -5.40
C THR A 425 -12.76 53.80 -6.49
N ARG A 426 -11.79 53.64 -7.39
CA ARG A 426 -11.78 52.57 -8.40
C ARG A 426 -11.78 51.19 -7.75
N LEU A 427 -10.90 50.96 -6.77
CA LEU A 427 -10.83 49.68 -6.06
C LEU A 427 -12.07 49.43 -5.21
N LYS A 428 -12.64 50.45 -4.55
CA LYS A 428 -13.92 50.33 -3.84
C LYS A 428 -15.06 49.99 -4.79
N GLY A 429 -15.13 50.65 -5.95
CA GLY A 429 -16.11 50.33 -6.99
C GLY A 429 -15.92 48.93 -7.58
N ASN A 430 -14.68 48.47 -7.75
CA ASN A 430 -14.41 47.09 -8.16
C ASN A 430 -14.80 46.07 -7.09
N ILE A 431 -14.57 46.37 -5.81
CA ILE A 431 -15.01 45.52 -4.69
C ILE A 431 -16.53 45.48 -4.62
N GLU A 432 -17.22 46.60 -4.87
CA GLU A 432 -18.68 46.68 -4.86
C GLU A 432 -19.29 45.90 -6.03
N LYS A 433 -18.73 46.04 -7.24
CA LYS A 433 -19.07 45.19 -8.39
C LYS A 433 -18.83 43.71 -8.15
N LEU A 434 -17.69 43.34 -7.55
CA LEU A 434 -17.39 41.95 -7.20
C LEU A 434 -18.31 41.42 -6.10
N LYS A 435 -18.82 42.27 -5.21
CA LYS A 435 -19.84 41.88 -4.22
C LYS A 435 -21.20 41.67 -4.87
N GLU A 436 -21.61 42.54 -5.79
CA GLU A 436 -22.85 42.39 -6.55
C GLU A 436 -22.82 41.16 -7.46
N GLU A 437 -21.69 40.92 -8.16
CA GLU A 437 -21.44 39.69 -8.94
C GLU A 437 -21.36 38.45 -8.03
N GLY A 438 -20.86 38.59 -6.79
CA GLY A 438 -20.84 37.53 -5.79
C GLY A 438 -22.22 37.16 -5.23
N ASP A 439 -23.09 38.16 -5.02
CA ASP A 439 -24.44 37.94 -4.46
C ASP A 439 -25.44 37.34 -5.47
N GLU A 440 -25.28 37.60 -6.78
CA GLU A 440 -26.10 36.94 -7.82
C GLU A 440 -25.68 35.48 -8.08
N VAL A 441 -24.39 35.16 -7.97
CA VAL A 441 -23.86 33.79 -8.11
C VAL A 441 -24.10 32.95 -6.84
N ASP A 442 -24.18 33.59 -5.67
CA ASP A 442 -24.34 32.94 -4.38
C ASP A 442 -25.67 32.19 -4.20
N SER A 443 -26.75 32.53 -4.91
CA SER A 443 -28.03 31.83 -4.75
C SER A 443 -27.99 30.41 -5.35
N GLU A 444 -27.49 30.26 -6.57
CA GLU A 444 -27.37 28.97 -7.24
C GLU A 444 -26.20 28.16 -6.67
N ASP A 445 -25.06 28.79 -6.36
CA ASP A 445 -23.92 28.08 -5.78
C ASP A 445 -24.18 27.68 -4.32
N LYS A 446 -24.87 28.49 -3.49
CA LYS A 446 -25.33 28.02 -2.16
C LYS A 446 -26.36 26.91 -2.29
N ALA A 447 -27.28 26.95 -3.26
CA ALA A 447 -28.21 25.86 -3.51
C ALA A 447 -27.48 24.57 -3.92
N ARG A 448 -26.43 24.68 -4.75
CA ARG A 448 -25.58 23.57 -5.19
C ARG A 448 -24.74 23.00 -4.06
N VAL A 449 -24.12 23.85 -3.24
CA VAL A 449 -23.36 23.42 -2.04
C VAL A 449 -24.28 22.74 -1.04
N ASN A 450 -25.48 23.28 -0.79
CA ASN A 450 -26.47 22.62 0.05
C ASN A 450 -26.95 21.27 -0.51
N LEU A 451 -27.02 21.13 -1.84
CA LEU A 451 -27.34 19.86 -2.49
C LEU A 451 -26.20 18.85 -2.33
N ILE A 452 -24.94 19.30 -2.47
CA ILE A 452 -23.73 18.51 -2.26
C ILE A 452 -23.63 18.06 -0.81
N ASP A 453 -23.90 18.93 0.16
CA ASP A 453 -23.88 18.59 1.59
C ASP A 453 -24.97 17.57 1.94
N LYS A 454 -26.17 17.70 1.35
CA LYS A 454 -27.24 16.69 1.49
C LYS A 454 -26.84 15.35 0.88
N GLN A 455 -26.22 15.35 -0.30
CA GLN A 455 -25.71 14.14 -0.94
C GLN A 455 -24.59 13.49 -0.11
N TYR A 456 -23.65 14.30 0.38
CA TYR A 456 -22.55 13.86 1.23
C TYR A 456 -23.06 13.26 2.55
N ALA A 457 -24.05 13.89 3.19
CA ALA A 457 -24.69 13.35 4.38
C ALA A 457 -25.38 12.01 4.10
N ALA A 458 -26.15 11.92 3.00
CA ALA A 458 -26.80 10.69 2.60
C ALA A 458 -25.80 9.56 2.30
N ASP A 459 -24.69 9.86 1.63
CA ASP A 459 -23.65 8.89 1.31
C ASP A 459 -22.84 8.48 2.55
N LYS A 460 -22.62 9.39 3.50
CA LYS A 460 -22.04 9.09 4.81
C LYS A 460 -22.93 8.14 5.62
N GLU A 461 -24.25 8.33 5.59
CA GLU A 461 -25.19 7.40 6.21
C GLU A 461 -25.21 6.03 5.51
N LYS A 462 -25.19 5.99 4.18
CA LYS A 462 -25.06 4.74 3.42
C LYS A 462 -23.76 4.01 3.77
N LEU A 463 -22.64 4.73 3.83
CA LEU A 463 -21.35 4.17 4.23
C LEU A 463 -21.42 3.59 5.65
N HIS A 464 -22.06 4.30 6.59
CA HIS A 464 -22.25 3.81 7.94
C HIS A 464 -23.09 2.52 7.97
N LYS A 465 -24.19 2.46 7.21
CA LYS A 465 -25.03 1.25 7.06
C LYS A 465 -24.23 0.09 6.47
N ILE A 466 -23.43 0.32 5.43
CA ILE A 466 -22.56 -0.71 4.82
C ILE A 466 -21.52 -1.20 5.82
N ARG A 467 -20.86 -0.31 6.59
CA ARG A 467 -19.92 -0.69 7.64
C ARG A 467 -20.58 -1.56 8.72
N LEU A 468 -21.81 -1.24 9.11
CA LEU A 468 -22.57 -2.06 10.06
C LEU A 468 -22.90 -3.45 9.48
N LEU A 469 -23.27 -3.54 8.20
CA LEU A 469 -23.50 -4.83 7.53
C LEU A 469 -22.21 -5.65 7.43
N LEU A 470 -21.09 -5.02 7.08
CA LEU A 470 -19.78 -5.67 7.05
C LEU A 470 -19.38 -6.17 8.44
N ALA A 471 -19.58 -5.37 9.49
CA ALA A 471 -19.32 -5.81 10.86
C ALA A 471 -20.19 -7.00 11.26
N LYS A 472 -21.48 -7.04 10.86
CA LYS A 472 -22.35 -8.20 11.06
C LYS A 472 -21.82 -9.43 10.31
N LYS A 473 -21.46 -9.29 9.04
CA LYS A 473 -20.90 -10.39 8.24
C LYS A 473 -19.56 -10.90 8.79
N ASN A 474 -18.68 -10.02 9.26
CA ASN A 474 -17.44 -10.43 9.90
C ASN A 474 -17.69 -11.19 11.21
N ARG A 475 -18.70 -10.81 12.01
CA ARG A 475 -19.10 -11.58 13.19
C ARG A 475 -19.66 -12.95 12.82
N GLU A 476 -20.47 -13.03 11.77
CA GLU A 476 -20.98 -14.31 11.25
C GLU A 476 -19.83 -15.21 10.76
N ILE A 477 -18.88 -14.67 9.99
CA ILE A 477 -17.70 -15.39 9.51
C ILE A 477 -16.85 -15.89 10.67
N ALA A 478 -16.56 -15.04 11.67
CA ALA A 478 -15.82 -15.46 12.85
C ALA A 478 -16.57 -16.54 13.65
N GLY A 479 -17.91 -16.46 13.70
CA GLY A 479 -18.74 -17.49 14.30
C GLY A 479 -18.68 -18.82 13.53
N LEU A 480 -18.67 -18.77 12.20
CA LEU A 480 -18.52 -19.95 11.35
C LEU A 480 -17.13 -20.55 11.44
N GLN A 481 -16.07 -19.75 11.49
CA GLN A 481 -14.70 -20.22 11.67
C GLN A 481 -14.55 -21.00 12.98
N ARG A 482 -15.06 -20.47 14.10
CA ARG A 482 -15.06 -21.20 15.38
C ARG A 482 -15.81 -22.53 15.29
N LYS A 483 -16.96 -22.56 14.62
CA LYS A 483 -17.72 -23.81 14.41
C LYS A 483 -16.97 -24.80 13.53
N ILE A 484 -16.16 -24.33 12.58
CA ILE A 484 -15.31 -25.19 11.76
C ILE A 484 -14.14 -25.73 12.59
N ASP A 485 -13.52 -24.89 13.42
CA ASP A 485 -12.43 -25.29 14.31
C ASP A 485 -12.89 -26.26 15.41
N GLU A 486 -14.16 -26.19 15.83
CA GLU A 486 -14.78 -27.17 16.74
C GLU A 486 -14.89 -28.58 16.12
N VAL A 487 -14.87 -28.70 14.79
CA VAL A 487 -14.92 -30.00 14.12
C VAL A 487 -13.50 -30.52 13.96
N PRO A 488 -13.13 -31.64 14.60
CA PRO A 488 -11.80 -32.18 14.49
C PRO A 488 -11.44 -32.48 13.03
N SER A 489 -10.28 -31.99 12.64
CA SER A 489 -9.72 -32.24 11.32
C SER A 489 -9.47 -33.73 11.10
N ARG A 490 -9.36 -34.14 9.84
CA ARG A 490 -9.02 -35.53 9.48
C ARG A 490 -7.70 -35.99 10.12
N ALA A 491 -6.75 -35.08 10.32
CA ALA A 491 -5.50 -35.35 10.98
C ALA A 491 -5.70 -35.63 12.47
N GLU A 492 -6.47 -34.79 13.18
CA GLU A 492 -6.81 -34.98 14.60
C GLU A 492 -7.61 -36.26 14.83
N LEU A 493 -8.60 -36.55 13.96
CA LEU A 493 -9.33 -37.82 14.00
C LEU A 493 -8.38 -39.03 13.83
N SER A 494 -7.40 -38.94 12.93
CA SER A 494 -6.40 -39.99 12.78
C SER A 494 -5.50 -40.11 14.01
N GLN A 495 -5.17 -39.01 14.68
CA GLN A 495 -4.40 -39.04 15.93
C GLN A 495 -5.23 -39.68 17.06
N TYR A 496 -6.49 -39.30 17.22
CA TYR A 496 -7.40 -39.93 18.19
C TYR A 496 -7.54 -41.43 17.93
N GLN A 497 -7.70 -41.85 16.67
CA GLN A 497 -7.77 -43.26 16.33
C GLN A 497 -6.51 -44.02 16.74
N ARG A 498 -5.31 -43.47 16.46
CA ARG A 498 -4.05 -44.07 16.90
C ARG A 498 -3.97 -44.13 18.43
N ARG A 499 -4.37 -43.06 19.10
CA ARG A 499 -4.37 -42.99 20.57
C ARG A 499 -5.33 -43.99 21.20
N PHE A 500 -6.50 -44.21 20.60
CA PHE A 500 -7.43 -45.25 21.04
C PHE A 500 -6.84 -46.65 20.86
N LEU A 501 -6.19 -46.94 19.72
CA LEU A 501 -5.53 -48.22 19.50
C LEU A 501 -4.41 -48.47 20.52
N GLU A 502 -3.59 -47.45 20.80
CA GLU A 502 -2.57 -47.51 21.86
C GLU A 502 -3.19 -47.81 23.22
N LEU A 503 -4.27 -47.11 23.58
CA LEU A 503 -4.97 -47.32 24.84
C LEU A 503 -5.56 -48.73 24.92
N TYR A 504 -6.18 -49.23 23.86
CA TYR A 504 -6.69 -50.60 23.81
C TYR A 504 -5.58 -51.64 23.97
N ASN A 505 -4.42 -51.41 23.34
CA ASN A 505 -3.26 -52.28 23.50
C ASN A 505 -2.72 -52.26 24.94
N GLN A 506 -2.67 -51.09 25.59
CA GLN A 506 -2.27 -50.98 26.99
C GLN A 506 -3.24 -51.70 27.92
N VAL A 507 -4.55 -51.52 27.72
CA VAL A 507 -5.59 -52.21 28.49
C VAL A 507 -5.48 -53.72 28.31
N ALA A 508 -5.28 -54.20 27.08
CA ALA A 508 -5.10 -55.63 26.78
C ALA A 508 -3.83 -56.20 27.43
N SER A 509 -2.71 -55.47 27.39
CA SER A 509 -1.46 -55.85 28.07
C SER A 509 -1.67 -55.97 29.57
N LYS A 510 -2.28 -54.95 30.19
CA LYS A 510 -2.55 -54.93 31.64
C LYS A 510 -3.53 -56.02 32.06
N HIS A 511 -4.55 -56.29 31.25
CA HIS A 511 -5.46 -57.41 31.47
C HIS A 511 -4.72 -58.75 31.45
N THR A 512 -3.80 -58.93 30.49
CA THR A 512 -2.98 -60.14 30.39
C THR A 512 -2.05 -60.30 31.60
N GLU A 513 -1.35 -59.24 32.01
CA GLU A 513 -0.53 -59.23 33.23
C GLU A 513 -1.37 -59.59 34.47
N THR A 514 -2.54 -58.97 34.62
CA THR A 514 -3.45 -59.24 35.74
C THR A 514 -3.89 -60.69 35.76
N LYS A 515 -4.24 -61.26 34.60
CA LYS A 515 -4.59 -62.68 34.49
C LYS A 515 -3.42 -63.59 34.85
N GLN A 516 -2.19 -63.24 34.47
CA GLN A 516 -0.98 -63.97 34.85
C GLN A 516 -0.79 -63.93 36.38
N PHE A 517 -0.95 -62.77 37.02
CA PHE A 517 -0.86 -62.65 38.48
C PHE A 517 -1.92 -63.48 39.20
N PHE A 518 -3.17 -63.44 38.74
CA PHE A 518 -4.22 -64.29 39.31
C PHE A 518 -3.94 -65.78 39.13
N THR A 519 -3.41 -66.17 37.96
CA THR A 519 -3.03 -67.57 37.71
C THR A 519 -1.91 -67.99 38.65
N LEU A 520 -0.86 -67.18 38.78
CA LEU A 520 0.24 -67.43 39.70
C LEU A 520 -0.25 -67.53 41.15
N TYR A 521 -1.08 -66.58 41.58
CA TYR A 521 -1.68 -66.59 42.91
C TYR A 521 -2.48 -67.89 43.17
N ASN A 522 -3.35 -68.27 42.24
CA ASN A 522 -4.14 -69.49 42.37
C ASN A 522 -3.25 -70.74 42.41
N THR A 523 -2.20 -70.81 41.58
CA THR A 523 -1.26 -71.93 41.64
C THR A 523 -0.50 -71.99 42.95
N LEU A 524 -0.07 -70.85 43.50
CA LEU A 524 0.61 -70.78 44.78
C LEU A 524 -0.33 -71.17 45.93
N GLU A 525 -1.58 -70.69 45.92
CA GLU A 525 -2.56 -71.08 46.92
C GLU A 525 -2.87 -72.58 46.83
N ASP A 526 -3.06 -73.14 45.62
CA ASP A 526 -3.22 -74.59 45.44
C ASP A 526 -2.01 -75.35 45.99
N THR A 527 -0.76 -74.96 45.67
CA THR A 527 0.44 -75.61 46.22
C THR A 527 0.50 -75.53 47.73
N LYS A 528 0.18 -74.38 48.32
CA LYS A 528 0.10 -74.19 49.77
C LYS A 528 -0.96 -75.09 50.39
N THR A 529 -2.13 -75.24 49.78
CA THR A 529 -3.17 -76.15 50.28
C THR A 529 -2.71 -77.62 50.24
N TYR A 530 -1.97 -78.02 49.20
CA TYR A 530 -1.40 -79.38 49.13
C TYR A 530 -0.30 -79.60 50.17
N LEU A 531 0.62 -78.64 50.33
CA LEU A 531 1.65 -78.69 51.38
C LEU A 531 1.04 -78.74 52.78
N ASN A 532 0.00 -77.95 53.05
CA ASN A 532 -0.72 -78.02 54.33
C ASN A 532 -1.38 -79.39 54.55
N LYS A 533 -1.92 -80.03 53.51
CA LYS A 533 -2.45 -81.40 53.61
C LYS A 533 -1.33 -82.40 53.90
N GLU A 534 -0.17 -82.28 53.27
CA GLU A 534 1.00 -83.12 53.55
C GLU A 534 1.47 -82.97 54.99
N VAL A 535 1.59 -81.73 55.50
CA VAL A 535 1.91 -81.46 56.91
C VAL A 535 0.87 -82.08 57.83
N ASN A 536 -0.42 -81.94 57.52
CA ASN A 536 -1.49 -82.57 58.32
C ASN A 536 -1.41 -84.10 58.31
N PHE A 537 -1.08 -84.72 57.18
CA PHE A 537 -0.86 -86.16 57.12
C PHE A 537 0.34 -86.57 57.96
N LEU A 538 1.47 -85.85 57.84
CA LEU A 538 2.67 -86.12 58.62
C LEU A 538 2.44 -85.98 60.13
N ASN A 539 1.71 -84.93 60.56
CA ASN A 539 1.34 -84.75 61.96
C ASN A 539 0.44 -85.88 62.45
N SER A 540 -0.59 -86.26 61.68
CA SER A 540 -1.47 -87.37 62.03
C SER A 540 -0.73 -88.71 62.10
N ILE A 541 0.24 -88.94 61.21
CA ILE A 541 1.12 -90.12 61.23
C ILE A 541 1.97 -90.09 62.50
N HIS A 542 2.59 -88.95 62.82
CA HIS A 542 3.46 -88.79 63.98
C HIS A 542 2.73 -89.02 65.31
N ASP A 543 1.58 -88.37 65.49
CA ASP A 543 0.79 -88.43 66.73
C ASP A 543 0.22 -89.85 66.97
N ASN A 544 -0.22 -90.52 65.90
CA ASN A 544 -0.78 -91.87 65.99
C ASN A 544 0.28 -92.97 66.05
N PHE A 545 1.54 -92.69 65.68
CA PHE A 545 2.60 -93.71 65.58
C PHE A 545 2.89 -94.38 66.92
N GLN A 546 3.06 -93.60 68.00
CA GLN A 546 3.36 -94.15 69.33
C GLN A 546 2.22 -95.02 69.86
N GLN A 547 0.97 -94.59 69.68
CA GLN A 547 -0.21 -95.33 70.13
C GLN A 547 -0.44 -96.61 69.32
N ALA A 548 -0.20 -96.54 68.01
CA ALA A 548 -0.29 -97.69 67.12
C ALA A 548 0.77 -98.75 67.45
N MET A 549 1.98 -98.34 67.84
CA MET A 549 3.08 -99.26 68.10
C MET A 549 2.97 -100.07 69.41
N ASN A 550 2.05 -99.69 70.30
CA ASN A 550 1.84 -100.35 71.60
C ASN A 550 1.08 -101.70 71.51
N SER A 551 0.38 -101.99 70.41
CA SER A 551 -0.38 -103.25 70.25
C SER A 551 -0.36 -103.74 68.80
N ILE A 552 -0.27 -105.05 68.60
CA ILE A 552 -0.21 -105.67 67.25
C ILE A 552 -1.48 -105.38 66.46
N ALA A 553 -2.66 -105.40 67.09
CA ALA A 553 -3.93 -105.06 66.44
C ALA A 553 -3.99 -103.58 66.01
N ASN A 554 -3.43 -102.67 66.81
CA ASN A 554 -3.38 -101.25 66.49
C ASN A 554 -2.35 -100.95 65.38
N LYS A 555 -1.25 -101.71 65.30
CA LYS A 555 -0.29 -101.64 64.18
C LYS A 555 -0.96 -102.00 62.86
N GLU A 556 -1.76 -103.06 62.83
CA GLU A 556 -2.46 -103.48 61.60
C GLU A 556 -3.53 -102.45 61.17
N ALA A 557 -4.26 -101.87 62.13
CA ALA A 557 -5.20 -100.79 61.86
C ALA A 557 -4.52 -99.52 61.32
N PHE A 558 -3.36 -99.15 61.87
CA PHE A 558 -2.56 -98.02 61.40
C PHE A 558 -2.01 -98.24 59.98
N LEU A 559 -1.56 -99.44 59.64
CA LEU A 559 -1.12 -99.78 58.28
C LEU A 559 -2.26 -99.65 57.27
N LYS A 560 -3.46 -100.13 57.61
CA LYS A 560 -4.66 -99.96 56.77
C LYS A 560 -5.03 -98.48 56.56
N GLN A 561 -4.90 -97.65 57.59
CA GLN A 561 -5.10 -96.20 57.47
C GLN A 561 -4.04 -95.55 56.58
N PHE A 562 -2.78 -95.96 56.69
CA PHE A 562 -1.69 -95.44 55.87
C PHE A 562 -1.88 -95.81 54.39
N GLU A 563 -2.25 -97.05 54.09
CA GLU A 563 -2.61 -97.50 52.75
C GLU A 563 -3.77 -96.68 52.18
N GLN A 564 -4.78 -96.37 53.00
CA GLN A 564 -5.90 -95.53 52.60
C GLN A 564 -5.48 -94.09 52.29
N ILE A 565 -4.56 -93.50 53.07
CA ILE A 565 -4.00 -92.17 52.79
C ILE A 565 -3.25 -92.18 51.45
N VAL A 566 -2.38 -93.18 51.22
CA VAL A 566 -1.63 -93.32 49.97
C VAL A 566 -2.57 -93.47 48.77
N GLU A 567 -3.63 -94.27 48.90
CA GLU A 567 -4.63 -94.45 47.84
C GLU A 567 -5.40 -93.14 47.56
N SER A 568 -5.75 -92.38 48.59
CA SER A 568 -6.39 -91.07 48.43
C SER A 568 -5.50 -90.05 47.70
N VAL A 569 -4.18 -90.09 47.95
CA VAL A 569 -3.19 -89.25 47.26
C VAL A 569 -3.07 -89.64 45.79
N LYS A 570 -3.02 -90.95 45.49
CA LYS A 570 -3.02 -91.46 44.10
C LYS A 570 -4.27 -91.03 43.33
N GLN A 571 -5.44 -91.13 43.96
CA GLN A 571 -6.70 -90.69 43.34
C GLN A 571 -6.72 -89.18 43.08
N ASN A 572 -6.20 -88.37 44.02
CA ASN A 572 -6.10 -86.91 43.83
C ASN A 572 -5.14 -86.56 42.68
N LYS A 573 -4.01 -87.25 42.55
CA LYS A 573 -3.08 -87.08 41.42
C LYS A 573 -3.77 -87.42 40.10
N ALA A 574 -4.47 -88.55 40.01
CA ALA A 574 -5.18 -88.94 38.80
C ALA A 574 -6.25 -87.91 38.39
N LYS A 575 -6.99 -87.35 39.35
CA LYS A 575 -7.96 -86.27 39.10
C LYS A 575 -7.28 -85.00 38.58
N ALA A 576 -6.13 -84.61 39.13
CA ALA A 576 -5.37 -83.46 38.67
C ALA A 576 -4.80 -83.67 37.26
N GLU A 577 -4.28 -84.86 36.95
CA GLU A 577 -3.79 -85.21 35.62
C GLU A 577 -4.90 -85.19 34.57
N LYS A 578 -6.09 -85.70 34.90
CA LYS A 578 -7.26 -85.63 34.00
C LYS A 578 -7.65 -84.19 33.70
N LYS A 579 -7.76 -83.32 34.72
CA LYS A 579 -8.05 -81.89 34.53
C LYS A 579 -6.99 -81.21 33.66
N ARG A 580 -5.71 -81.54 33.86
CA ARG A 580 -4.61 -81.02 33.03
C ARG A 580 -4.76 -81.42 31.55
N GLN A 581 -5.16 -82.66 31.29
CA GLN A 581 -5.40 -83.13 29.92
C GLN A 581 -6.59 -82.41 29.26
N GLU A 582 -7.69 -82.23 29.99
CA GLU A 582 -8.87 -81.50 29.49
C GLU A 582 -8.53 -80.04 29.14
N GLU A 583 -7.80 -79.33 30.01
CA GLU A 583 -7.37 -77.96 29.73
C GLU A 583 -6.35 -77.88 28.58
N LYS A 584 -5.47 -78.88 28.44
CA LYS A 584 -4.56 -78.98 27.29
C LYS A 584 -5.35 -79.12 25.98
N MET A 585 -6.36 -79.99 25.93
CA MET A 585 -7.19 -80.16 24.73
C MET A 585 -7.94 -78.87 24.39
N LYS A 586 -8.51 -78.17 25.38
CA LYS A 586 -9.18 -76.88 25.14
C LYS A 586 -8.20 -75.82 24.62
N ARG A 587 -6.99 -75.76 25.18
CA ARG A 587 -5.94 -74.84 24.72
C ARG A 587 -5.59 -75.12 23.26
N ASP A 588 -5.40 -76.38 22.90
CA ASP A 588 -5.03 -76.78 21.54
C ASP A 588 -6.17 -76.44 20.56
N GLN A 589 -7.44 -76.72 20.92
CA GLN A 589 -8.63 -76.30 20.14
C GLN A 589 -8.73 -74.78 19.94
N LEU A 590 -8.49 -73.99 20.99
CA LEU A 590 -8.47 -72.53 20.88
C LEU A 590 -7.28 -72.03 20.05
N GLY A 591 -6.15 -72.75 20.09
CA GLY A 591 -4.99 -72.49 19.25
C GLY A 591 -5.32 -72.65 17.76
N ASP A 592 -5.99 -73.74 17.40
CA ASP A 592 -6.41 -73.99 16.01
C ASP A 592 -7.40 -72.91 15.54
N GLN A 593 -8.40 -72.57 16.36
CA GLN A 593 -9.35 -71.49 16.06
C GLN A 593 -8.65 -70.13 15.88
N HIS A 594 -7.63 -69.85 16.69
CA HIS A 594 -6.86 -68.62 16.57
C HIS A 594 -6.07 -68.57 15.26
N LEU A 595 -5.45 -69.67 14.85
CA LEU A 595 -4.74 -69.79 13.57
C LEU A 595 -5.70 -69.57 12.38
N ASP A 596 -6.89 -70.17 12.42
CA ASP A 596 -7.93 -69.97 11.39
C ASP A 596 -8.35 -68.50 11.28
N LEU A 597 -8.50 -67.81 12.42
CA LEU A 597 -8.84 -66.38 12.43
C LEU A 597 -7.71 -65.51 11.89
N ILE A 598 -6.45 -65.85 12.20
CA ILE A 598 -5.28 -65.16 11.62
C ILE A 598 -5.27 -65.33 10.09
N GLU A 599 -5.55 -66.52 9.59
CA GLU A 599 -5.57 -66.77 8.15
C GLU A 599 -6.70 -66.00 7.46
N LYS A 600 -7.91 -65.97 8.04
CA LYS A 600 -9.01 -65.11 7.57
C LYS A 600 -8.64 -63.63 7.57
N GLN A 601 -7.94 -63.16 8.61
CA GLN A 601 -7.45 -61.79 8.68
C GLN A 601 -6.44 -61.49 7.57
N ARG A 602 -5.49 -62.40 7.31
CA ARG A 602 -4.52 -62.26 6.21
C ARG A 602 -5.22 -62.21 4.86
N LEU A 603 -6.20 -63.10 4.64
CA LEU A 603 -6.99 -63.13 3.42
C LEU A 603 -7.76 -61.80 3.24
N TYR A 604 -8.38 -61.29 4.30
CA TYR A 604 -9.08 -60.00 4.26
C TYR A 604 -8.14 -58.84 3.90
N PHE A 605 -6.95 -58.77 4.49
CA PHE A 605 -5.98 -57.72 4.13
C PHE A 605 -5.52 -57.83 2.69
N LYS A 606 -5.31 -59.06 2.19
CA LYS A 606 -4.97 -59.31 0.80
C LYS A 606 -6.10 -58.84 -0.12
N THR A 607 -7.34 -59.26 0.11
CA THR A 607 -8.48 -58.87 -0.74
C THR A 607 -8.74 -57.37 -0.72
N VAL A 608 -8.58 -56.70 0.43
CA VAL A 608 -8.68 -55.23 0.52
C VAL A 608 -7.56 -54.55 -0.28
N LYS A 609 -6.34 -55.08 -0.24
CA LYS A 609 -5.22 -54.55 -1.04
C LYS A 609 -5.50 -54.72 -2.53
N ASP A 610 -5.89 -55.92 -2.95
CA ASP A 610 -6.22 -56.21 -4.35
C ASP A 610 -7.37 -55.32 -4.84
N PHE A 611 -8.42 -55.13 -4.02
CA PHE A 611 -9.53 -54.22 -4.32
C PHE A 611 -9.07 -52.76 -4.49
N LYS A 612 -8.18 -52.26 -3.62
CA LYS A 612 -7.64 -50.90 -3.75
C LYS A 612 -6.82 -50.73 -5.01
N GLU A 613 -6.05 -51.74 -5.41
CA GLU A 613 -5.29 -51.72 -6.66
C GLU A 613 -6.22 -51.69 -7.87
N GLU A 614 -7.30 -52.48 -7.87
CA GLU A 614 -8.31 -52.43 -8.94
C GLU A 614 -9.06 -51.09 -8.99
N CYS A 615 -9.40 -50.49 -7.84
CA CYS A 615 -9.97 -49.14 -7.79
C CYS A 615 -9.02 -48.11 -8.41
N ARG A 616 -7.72 -48.18 -8.10
CA ARG A 616 -6.71 -47.28 -8.68
C ARG A 616 -6.57 -47.49 -10.19
N LYS A 617 -6.60 -48.75 -10.67
CA LYS A 617 -6.62 -49.04 -12.12
C LYS A 617 -7.85 -48.43 -12.79
N ASN A 618 -9.02 -48.57 -12.16
CA ASN A 618 -10.27 -48.00 -12.67
C ASN A 618 -10.20 -46.46 -12.73
N GLU A 619 -9.67 -45.79 -11.72
CA GLU A 619 -9.45 -44.34 -11.73
C GLU A 619 -8.52 -43.90 -12.88
N ILE A 620 -7.45 -44.66 -13.15
CA ILE A 620 -6.53 -44.41 -14.26
C ILE A 620 -7.23 -44.63 -15.62
N LEU A 621 -8.08 -45.65 -15.74
CA LEU A 621 -8.84 -45.90 -16.96
C LEU A 621 -9.90 -44.79 -17.19
N LEU A 622 -10.59 -44.37 -16.14
CA LEU A 622 -11.55 -43.25 -16.20
C LEU A 622 -10.87 -41.93 -16.56
N SER A 623 -9.66 -41.66 -16.06
CA SER A 623 -8.93 -40.44 -16.43
C SER A 623 -8.48 -40.47 -17.89
N LYS A 624 -8.05 -41.63 -18.41
CA LYS A 624 -7.76 -41.81 -19.84
C LYS A 624 -9.00 -41.64 -20.72
N LEU A 625 -10.14 -42.15 -20.27
CA LEU A 625 -11.41 -42.06 -20.99
C LEU A 625 -12.00 -40.64 -20.99
N ARG A 626 -11.69 -39.82 -19.98
CA ARG A 626 -12.04 -38.38 -19.94
C ARG A 626 -11.07 -37.49 -20.73
N ALA A 627 -9.87 -37.98 -21.03
CA ALA A 627 -8.86 -37.25 -21.78
C ALA A 627 -8.93 -37.50 -23.30
N GLN A 628 -9.66 -38.53 -23.72
CA GLN A 628 -10.17 -38.71 -25.08
C GLN A 628 -11.48 -37.95 -25.23
#